data_AF-A0A8H7YUK7-F1
#
_entry.id   AF-A0A8H7YUK7-F1
#
_cell.length_a   1.000
_cell.length_b   1.000
_cell.length_c   1.000
_cell.angle_alpha   90.00
_cell.angle_beta   90.00
_cell.angle_gamma   90.00
#
_symmetry.space_group_name_H-M   'P 1'
#
loop_
_entity.id
_entity.type
_entity.pdbx_description
1 polymer ?
#
loop_
_entity_poly.entity_id
_entity_poly.type
_entity_poly.pdbx_seq_one_letter_code
_entity_poly.pdbx_strand_id
1 'polypeptide(L)'
;MNDLTSVRFFTGGMVGTIAMVLLLLHSPSPIRHAFYETFLHIHILLVFLAIGGIYMHLSIDQLPQLPWLKCIMAFWITERSLRFLRLIYLNIAHRHGITRVMVEALPGEASRVTFFLPRNTHIHPGSHVYAYLPRISLWMSHPFSVAWTENGKYPRPLASSSRTSPQKLPSFQKHESDIDNATNYSSKPTNVTLVMAARTGMTRKLYEKALASPDNTFFTTGFIEGPYRSHSSTFFGSYGTVVLFSGGAGITHHMMQVRELLESADAGTIATRRIHLIWSVRTTEQLTWVSGFMDYILQLPKRREMLVTKLFISKPRSHKDIRSPSGTLLMFEGRCRPDVIIDEAMEKHVGATAVSVCGPGAFADEVRAAVRKRVGSGPVIDFVEEAFTW
;
A
#
# COMPACT_ATOMS: atom_id res chain seq x y z
N MET A 1 -53.87 25.29 -3.52
CA MET A 1 -52.40 25.24 -3.53
C MET A 1 -52.00 23.81 -3.24
N ASN A 2 -51.47 23.08 -4.22
CA ASN A 2 -50.95 21.74 -3.96
C ASN A 2 -49.64 21.91 -3.18
N ASP A 3 -49.65 21.49 -1.93
CA ASP A 3 -48.49 21.53 -1.05
C ASP A 3 -47.40 20.61 -1.64
N LEU A 4 -46.16 21.09 -1.76
CA LEU A 4 -45.02 20.33 -2.30
C LEU A 4 -44.80 19.00 -1.55
N THR A 5 -45.29 18.91 -0.31
CA THR A 5 -45.19 17.72 0.54
C THR A 5 -46.35 16.72 0.37
N SER A 6 -47.48 17.16 -0.21
CA SER A 6 -48.72 16.38 -0.29
C SER A 6 -48.77 15.43 -1.49
N VAL A 7 -48.10 15.79 -2.59
CA VAL A 7 -48.06 14.98 -3.81
C VAL A 7 -46.75 14.18 -3.84
N ARG A 8 -46.86 12.86 -3.79
CA ARG A 8 -45.71 11.93 -3.74
C ARG A 8 -44.66 12.18 -4.83
N PHE A 9 -45.10 12.57 -6.03
CA PHE A 9 -44.22 12.93 -7.15
C PHE A 9 -43.32 14.13 -6.84
N PHE A 10 -43.89 15.22 -6.30
CA PHE A 10 -43.14 16.42 -5.91
C PHE A 10 -42.26 16.16 -4.69
N THR A 11 -42.73 15.36 -3.73
CA THR A 11 -41.94 14.95 -2.57
C THR A 11 -40.67 14.19 -2.97
N GLY A 12 -40.78 13.22 -3.90
CA GLY A 12 -39.62 12.47 -4.41
C GLY A 12 -38.58 13.37 -5.10
N GLY A 13 -39.06 14.27 -5.97
CA GLY A 13 -38.20 15.25 -6.65
C GLY A 13 -37.52 16.22 -5.69
N MET A 14 -38.24 16.68 -4.67
CA MET A 14 -37.70 17.58 -3.64
C MET A 14 -36.62 16.90 -2.79
N VAL A 15 -36.86 15.67 -2.32
CA VAL A 15 -35.87 14.89 -1.56
C VAL A 15 -34.61 14.64 -2.39
N GLY A 16 -34.77 14.24 -3.66
CA GLY A 16 -33.64 14.04 -4.57
C GLY A 16 -32.84 15.33 -4.79
N THR A 17 -33.52 16.45 -5.00
CA THR A 17 -32.88 17.76 -5.22
C THR A 17 -32.12 18.23 -4.00
N ILE A 18 -32.72 18.16 -2.81
CA ILE A 18 -32.06 18.54 -1.55
C ILE A 18 -30.82 17.67 -1.33
N ALA A 19 -30.93 16.36 -1.53
CA ALA A 19 -29.79 15.45 -1.40
C ALA A 19 -28.65 15.80 -2.36
N MET A 20 -28.95 16.11 -3.63
CA MET A 20 -27.96 16.52 -4.62
C MET A 20 -27.30 17.87 -4.28
N VAL A 21 -28.07 18.86 -3.79
CA VAL A 21 -27.52 20.15 -3.34
C VAL A 21 -26.58 19.95 -2.15
N LEU A 22 -26.97 19.14 -1.17
CA LEU A 22 -26.13 18.83 -0.02
C LEU A 22 -24.85 18.09 -0.43
N LEU A 23 -24.93 17.17 -1.40
CA LEU A 23 -23.74 16.51 -1.96
C LEU A 23 -22.76 17.51 -2.55
N LEU A 24 -23.25 18.50 -3.31
CA LEU A 24 -22.41 19.54 -3.91
C LEU A 24 -21.75 20.41 -2.83
N LEU A 25 -22.51 20.87 -1.84
CA LEU A 25 -21.99 21.72 -0.76
C LEU A 25 -20.99 21.00 0.13
N HIS A 26 -21.12 19.68 0.28
CA HIS A 26 -20.27 18.87 1.13
C HIS A 26 -18.99 18.37 0.43
N SER A 27 -18.95 18.38 -0.91
CA SER A 27 -17.82 17.88 -1.72
C SER A 27 -16.52 18.72 -1.78
N PRO A 28 -16.45 20.01 -1.37
CA PRO A 28 -15.20 20.78 -1.44
C PRO A 28 -14.03 20.13 -0.68
N SER A 29 -12.84 20.24 -1.30
CA SER A 29 -11.59 19.66 -0.79
C SER A 29 -11.29 19.99 0.69
N PRO A 30 -11.43 21.24 1.19
CA PRO A 30 -11.11 21.54 2.59
C PRO A 30 -11.94 20.74 3.59
N ILE A 31 -13.24 20.57 3.32
CA ILE A 31 -14.18 19.85 4.18
C ILE A 31 -13.84 18.36 4.20
N ARG A 32 -13.63 17.78 3.02
CA ARG A 32 -13.28 16.36 2.86
C ARG A 32 -11.99 15.98 3.59
N HIS A 33 -10.96 16.83 3.54
CA HIS A 33 -9.68 16.52 4.20
C HIS A 33 -9.72 16.76 5.71
N ALA A 34 -10.51 17.73 6.20
CA ALA A 34 -10.64 18.00 7.62
C ALA A 34 -11.40 16.89 8.37
N PHE A 35 -12.46 16.36 7.76
CA PHE A 35 -13.34 15.37 8.39
C PHE A 35 -13.61 14.17 7.47
N TYR A 36 -12.56 13.55 6.93
CA TYR A 36 -12.71 12.48 5.92
C TYR A 36 -13.64 11.34 6.34
N GLU A 37 -13.51 10.86 7.60
CA GLU A 37 -14.35 9.78 8.14
C GLU A 37 -15.84 10.16 8.13
N THR A 38 -16.18 11.33 8.71
CA THR A 38 -17.56 11.84 8.75
C THR A 38 -18.09 12.14 7.35
N PHE A 39 -17.23 12.74 6.50
CA PHE A 39 -17.56 13.09 5.13
C PHE A 39 -18.05 11.86 4.36
N LEU A 40 -17.31 10.76 4.43
CA LEU A 40 -17.61 9.54 3.69
C LEU A 40 -19.00 8.96 4.07
N HIS A 41 -19.31 8.90 5.37
CA HIS A 41 -20.59 8.33 5.84
C HIS A 41 -21.79 9.20 5.41
N ILE A 42 -21.70 10.52 5.59
CA ILE A 42 -22.75 11.46 5.17
C ILE A 42 -22.93 11.42 3.65
N HIS A 43 -21.83 11.36 2.89
CA HIS A 43 -21.88 11.32 1.43
C HIS A 43 -22.59 10.05 0.93
N ILE A 44 -22.27 8.87 1.49
CA ILE A 44 -22.95 7.61 1.15
C ILE A 44 -24.44 7.69 1.46
N LEU A 45 -24.82 8.20 2.64
CA LEU A 45 -26.22 8.37 3.01
C LEU A 45 -26.97 9.28 2.03
N LEU A 46 -26.39 10.44 1.67
CA LEU A 46 -26.98 11.37 0.73
C LEU A 46 -27.13 10.77 -0.68
N VAL A 47 -26.20 9.94 -1.13
CA VAL A 47 -26.32 9.21 -2.41
C VAL A 47 -27.52 8.26 -2.39
N PHE A 48 -27.73 7.52 -1.30
CA PHE A 48 -28.92 6.66 -1.17
C PHE A 48 -30.23 7.47 -1.19
N LEU A 49 -30.27 8.61 -0.49
CA LEU A 49 -31.41 9.51 -0.51
C LEU A 49 -31.67 10.11 -1.90
N ALA A 50 -30.62 10.50 -2.61
CA ALA A 50 -30.71 11.01 -3.97
C ALA A 50 -31.26 9.95 -4.94
N ILE A 51 -30.69 8.74 -4.94
CA ILE A 51 -31.16 7.64 -5.79
C ILE A 51 -32.62 7.28 -5.45
N GLY A 52 -32.97 7.17 -4.17
CA GLY A 52 -34.33 6.88 -3.74
C GLY A 52 -35.33 7.96 -4.14
N GLY A 53 -34.98 9.24 -3.97
CA GLY A 53 -35.79 10.39 -4.39
C GLY A 53 -36.02 10.43 -5.90
N ILE A 54 -34.95 10.26 -6.69
CA ILE A 54 -35.04 10.20 -8.16
C ILE A 54 -35.87 8.99 -8.60
N TYR A 55 -35.69 7.82 -7.97
CA TYR A 55 -36.47 6.63 -8.30
C TYR A 55 -37.97 6.84 -8.05
N MET A 56 -38.35 7.42 -6.90
CA MET A 56 -39.74 7.76 -6.61
C MET A 56 -40.29 8.76 -7.62
N HIS A 57 -39.55 9.82 -7.93
CA HIS A 57 -39.94 10.83 -8.91
C HIS A 57 -40.18 10.24 -10.31
N LEU A 58 -39.28 9.37 -10.80
CA LEU A 58 -39.41 8.78 -12.13
C LEU A 58 -40.48 7.67 -12.21
N SER A 59 -40.68 6.91 -11.12
CA SER A 59 -41.57 5.74 -11.13
C SER A 59 -43.05 6.08 -11.03
N ILE A 60 -43.41 7.15 -10.33
CA ILE A 60 -44.82 7.54 -10.12
C ILE A 60 -45.46 7.94 -11.46
N ASP A 61 -44.76 8.75 -12.26
CA ASP A 61 -45.27 9.24 -13.56
C ASP A 61 -44.73 8.44 -14.76
N GLN A 62 -44.06 7.31 -14.51
CA GLN A 62 -43.47 6.42 -15.53
C GLN A 62 -42.64 7.16 -16.59
N LEU A 63 -41.80 8.08 -16.12
CA LEU A 63 -41.00 8.93 -16.99
C LEU A 63 -40.00 8.10 -17.81
N PRO A 64 -39.67 8.52 -19.06
CA PRO A 64 -38.85 7.74 -19.99
C PRO A 64 -37.41 7.51 -19.51
N GLN A 65 -36.95 8.21 -18.48
CA GLN A 65 -35.63 8.06 -17.87
C GLN A 65 -35.54 6.88 -16.89
N LEU A 66 -36.67 6.29 -16.48
CA LEU A 66 -36.70 5.20 -15.49
C LEU A 66 -35.83 3.97 -15.88
N PRO A 67 -35.81 3.50 -17.14
CA PRO A 67 -34.94 2.39 -17.55
C PRO A 67 -33.45 2.71 -17.35
N TRP A 68 -33.02 3.94 -17.66
CA TRP A 68 -31.63 4.38 -17.46
C TRP A 68 -31.23 4.35 -15.99
N LEU A 69 -32.10 4.84 -15.10
CA LEU A 69 -31.84 4.77 -13.67
C LEU A 69 -31.72 3.31 -13.18
N LYS A 70 -32.59 2.41 -13.66
CA LYS A 70 -32.51 0.98 -13.34
C LYS A 70 -31.18 0.36 -13.78
N CYS A 71 -30.69 0.70 -14.98
CA CYS A 71 -29.38 0.26 -15.45
C CYS A 71 -28.24 0.78 -14.56
N ILE A 72 -28.25 2.06 -14.18
CA ILE A 72 -27.24 2.66 -13.29
C ILE A 72 -27.24 1.96 -11.93
N MET A 73 -28.41 1.75 -11.33
CA MET A 73 -28.54 1.01 -10.07
C MET A 73 -28.04 -0.43 -10.19
N ALA A 74 -28.35 -1.12 -11.29
CA ALA A 74 -27.86 -2.47 -11.54
C ALA A 74 -26.33 -2.50 -11.60
N PHE A 75 -25.69 -1.63 -12.39
CA PHE A 75 -24.23 -1.55 -12.45
C PHE A 75 -23.60 -1.25 -11.09
N TRP A 76 -24.17 -0.30 -10.35
CA TRP A 76 -23.67 0.08 -9.03
C TRP A 76 -23.78 -1.06 -8.02
N ILE A 77 -24.94 -1.74 -7.95
CA ILE A 77 -25.13 -2.90 -7.07
C ILE A 77 -24.19 -4.04 -7.45
N THR A 78 -24.10 -4.37 -8.74
CA THR A 78 -23.22 -5.46 -9.21
C THR A 78 -21.77 -5.19 -8.85
N GLU A 79 -21.26 -3.97 -9.06
CA GLU A 79 -19.88 -3.63 -8.72
C GLU A 79 -19.63 -3.70 -7.20
N ARG A 80 -20.55 -3.19 -6.36
CA ARG A 80 -20.47 -3.31 -4.90
C ARG A 80 -20.52 -4.76 -4.43
N SER A 81 -21.41 -5.58 -4.99
CA SER A 81 -21.53 -7.00 -4.68
C SER A 81 -20.28 -7.78 -5.05
N LEU A 82 -19.69 -7.54 -6.23
CA LEU A 82 -18.45 -8.20 -6.65
C LEU A 82 -17.29 -7.88 -5.71
N ARG A 83 -17.16 -6.63 -5.25
CA ARG A 83 -16.15 -6.25 -4.26
C ARG A 83 -16.37 -6.92 -2.91
N PHE A 84 -17.62 -6.97 -2.44
CA PHE A 84 -17.96 -7.66 -1.20
C PHE A 84 -17.70 -9.17 -1.27
N LEU A 85 -18.05 -9.82 -2.39
CA LEU A 85 -17.76 -11.23 -2.62
C LEU A 85 -16.25 -11.50 -2.66
N ARG A 86 -15.47 -10.62 -3.31
CA ARG A 86 -14.00 -10.70 -3.31
C ARG A 86 -13.42 -10.57 -1.90
N LEU A 87 -13.94 -9.63 -1.10
CA LEU A 87 -13.53 -9.44 0.29
C LEU A 87 -13.80 -10.71 1.12
N ILE A 88 -15.00 -11.29 1.02
CA ILE A 88 -15.33 -12.55 1.69
C ILE A 88 -14.41 -13.67 1.22
N TYR A 89 -14.25 -13.83 -0.10
CA TYR A 89 -13.45 -14.89 -0.68
C TYR A 89 -12.02 -14.86 -0.15
N LEU A 90 -11.36 -13.70 -0.16
CA LEU A 90 -9.97 -13.59 0.25
C LEU A 90 -9.78 -13.78 1.76
N ASN A 91 -10.70 -13.26 2.57
CA ASN A 91 -10.49 -13.14 4.01
C ASN A 91 -11.18 -14.20 4.86
N ILE A 92 -12.06 -15.01 4.28
CA ILE A 92 -12.82 -16.04 4.98
C ILE A 92 -12.63 -17.38 4.25
N ALA A 93 -12.16 -18.39 4.99
CA ALA A 93 -12.11 -19.76 4.52
C ALA A 93 -12.72 -20.72 5.54
N HIS A 94 -13.51 -21.67 5.08
CA HIS A 94 -14.20 -22.63 5.93
C HIS A 94 -13.24 -23.43 6.84
N ARG A 95 -12.03 -23.76 6.36
CA ARG A 95 -11.05 -24.56 7.11
C ARG A 95 -10.06 -23.75 7.95
N HIS A 96 -9.73 -22.53 7.52
CA HIS A 96 -8.68 -21.71 8.13
C HIS A 96 -9.21 -20.48 8.87
N GLY A 97 -10.52 -20.30 8.91
CA GLY A 97 -11.19 -19.22 9.64
C GLY A 97 -11.13 -17.87 8.92
N ILE A 98 -11.06 -16.81 9.73
CA ILE A 98 -11.04 -15.41 9.31
C ILE A 98 -9.63 -14.83 9.39
N THR A 99 -9.35 -13.84 8.55
CA THR A 99 -8.09 -13.10 8.55
C THR A 99 -7.82 -12.47 9.92
N ARG A 100 -6.62 -12.74 10.45
CA ARG A 100 -6.10 -12.17 11.68
C ARG A 100 -5.07 -11.11 11.35
N VAL A 101 -4.95 -10.11 12.22
CA VAL A 101 -4.04 -8.99 12.03
C VAL A 101 -3.20 -8.81 13.28
N MET A 102 -1.88 -8.71 13.09
CA MET A 102 -0.93 -8.29 14.13
C MET A 102 -0.44 -6.90 13.79
N VAL A 103 -0.47 -6.01 14.79
CA VAL A 103 -0.06 -4.61 14.67
C VAL A 103 1.05 -4.37 15.67
N GLU A 104 2.21 -3.93 15.18
CA GLU A 104 3.39 -3.58 15.98
C GLU A 104 3.72 -2.11 15.75
N ALA A 105 3.95 -1.34 16.82
CA ALA A 105 4.42 0.04 16.72
C ALA A 105 5.93 0.07 16.53
N LEU A 106 6.39 0.78 15.49
CA LEU A 106 7.79 0.96 15.14
C LEU A 106 8.26 2.38 15.45
N PRO A 107 9.57 2.57 15.76
CA PRO A 107 10.17 3.89 15.85
C PRO A 107 9.94 4.74 14.59
N GLY A 108 9.91 6.06 14.77
CA GLY A 108 9.63 7.00 13.68
C GLY A 108 8.15 7.12 13.31
N GLU A 109 7.23 6.74 14.21
CA GLU A 109 5.78 6.87 14.04
C GLU A 109 5.20 6.05 12.87
N ALA A 110 5.44 4.74 12.85
CA ALA A 110 4.76 3.84 11.92
C ALA A 110 4.30 2.56 12.62
N SER A 111 3.29 1.91 12.04
CA SER A 111 2.84 0.59 12.47
C SER A 111 3.15 -0.44 11.40
N ARG A 112 3.80 -1.55 11.78
CA ARG A 112 3.89 -2.75 10.96
C ARG A 112 2.62 -3.55 11.16
N VAL A 113 1.88 -3.77 10.09
CA VAL A 113 0.57 -4.43 10.12
C VAL A 113 0.64 -5.67 9.26
N THR A 114 0.61 -6.84 9.88
CA THR A 114 0.68 -8.12 9.19
C THR A 114 -0.67 -8.81 9.20
N PHE A 115 -1.22 -9.06 8.01
CA PHE A 115 -2.44 -9.80 7.79
C PHE A 115 -2.10 -11.25 7.49
N PHE A 116 -2.68 -12.16 8.27
CA PHE A 116 -2.56 -13.60 8.08
C PHE A 116 -3.78 -14.07 7.29
N LEU A 117 -3.63 -14.21 5.96
CA LEU A 117 -4.73 -14.61 5.09
C LEU A 117 -5.00 -16.11 5.24
N PRO A 118 -6.26 -16.55 5.31
CA PRO A 118 -6.62 -17.97 5.41
C PRO A 118 -6.42 -18.73 4.08
N ARG A 119 -6.13 -18.02 2.99
CA ARG A 119 -5.90 -18.57 1.66
C ARG A 119 -4.49 -18.27 1.18
N ASN A 120 -3.95 -19.16 0.35
CA ASN A 120 -2.76 -18.88 -0.43
C ASN A 120 -3.13 -17.94 -1.58
N THR A 121 -2.52 -16.77 -1.63
CA THR A 121 -2.74 -15.77 -2.68
C THR A 121 -1.39 -15.24 -3.15
N HIS A 122 -1.12 -15.39 -4.45
CA HIS A 122 0.05 -14.79 -5.04
C HIS A 122 -0.15 -13.27 -5.20
N ILE A 123 0.74 -12.48 -4.58
CA ILE A 123 0.72 -11.03 -4.64
C ILE A 123 1.95 -10.57 -5.40
N HIS A 124 1.73 -9.85 -6.50
CA HIS A 124 2.82 -9.34 -7.31
C HIS A 124 3.49 -8.13 -6.66
N PRO A 125 4.80 -7.95 -6.85
CA PRO A 125 5.50 -6.73 -6.42
C PRO A 125 4.87 -5.45 -6.98
N GLY A 126 4.92 -4.38 -6.19
CA GLY A 126 4.25 -3.11 -6.52
C GLY A 126 2.73 -3.12 -6.37
N SER A 127 2.12 -4.22 -5.91
CA SER A 127 0.68 -4.25 -5.63
C SER A 127 0.33 -3.41 -4.40
N HIS A 128 -0.89 -2.85 -4.41
CA HIS A 128 -1.51 -2.24 -3.25
C HIS A 128 -2.79 -2.99 -2.87
N VAL A 129 -3.23 -2.79 -1.64
CA VAL A 129 -4.44 -3.37 -1.09
C VAL A 129 -5.23 -2.32 -0.33
N TYR A 130 -6.53 -2.51 -0.21
CA TYR A 130 -7.34 -1.74 0.73
C TYR A 130 -7.49 -2.54 2.02
N ALA A 131 -6.99 -1.98 3.13
CA ALA A 131 -7.08 -2.55 4.45
C ALA A 131 -8.34 -2.05 5.18
N TYR A 132 -9.05 -2.98 5.82
CA TYR A 132 -10.20 -2.74 6.67
C TYR A 132 -9.84 -3.16 8.10
N LEU A 133 -9.97 -2.24 9.05
CA LEU A 133 -9.73 -2.49 10.47
C LEU A 133 -10.96 -2.07 11.27
N PRO A 134 -11.99 -2.95 11.37
CA PRO A 134 -13.28 -2.63 12.01
C PRO A 134 -13.17 -2.08 13.43
N ARG A 135 -12.23 -2.61 14.21
CA ARG A 135 -12.02 -2.18 15.60
C ARG A 135 -11.31 -0.83 15.75
N ILE A 136 -10.86 -0.22 14.65
CA ILE A 136 -10.11 1.06 14.64
C ILE A 136 -10.86 2.13 13.84
N SER A 137 -11.41 1.77 12.68
CA SER A 137 -12.03 2.69 11.72
C SER A 137 -13.34 2.15 11.12
N LEU A 138 -14.02 1.22 11.81
CA LEU A 138 -15.24 0.59 11.31
C LEU A 138 -15.02 0.00 9.90
N TRP A 139 -15.97 0.18 8.99
CA TRP A 139 -15.92 -0.38 7.64
C TRP A 139 -15.16 0.48 6.64
N MET A 140 -14.37 1.45 7.10
CA MET A 140 -13.55 2.26 6.21
C MET A 140 -12.39 1.45 5.65
N SER A 141 -12.17 1.65 4.35
CA SER A 141 -11.10 1.02 3.59
C SER A 141 -9.99 2.03 3.34
N HIS A 142 -8.75 1.68 3.67
CA HIS A 142 -7.61 2.55 3.43
C HIS A 142 -6.59 1.85 2.53
N PRO A 143 -6.18 2.47 1.42
CA PRO A 143 -5.20 1.89 0.51
C PRO A 143 -3.79 1.93 1.11
N PHE A 144 -3.04 0.84 0.91
CA PHE A 144 -1.63 0.72 1.30
C PHE A 144 -0.89 -0.17 0.32
N SER A 145 0.36 0.21 0.03
CA SER A 145 1.28 -0.64 -0.72
C SER A 145 1.64 -1.87 0.11
N VAL A 146 1.71 -3.03 -0.55
CA VAL A 146 2.19 -4.25 0.08
C VAL A 146 3.70 -4.14 0.24
N ALA A 147 4.16 -4.08 1.50
CA ALA A 147 5.59 -3.95 1.79
C ALA A 147 6.32 -5.28 1.65
N TRP A 148 5.67 -6.37 2.07
CA TRP A 148 6.27 -7.71 2.06
C TRP A 148 5.22 -8.81 2.05
N THR A 149 5.57 -9.97 1.49
CA THR A 149 4.74 -11.17 1.53
C THR A 149 5.55 -12.43 1.79
N GLU A 150 4.98 -13.33 2.58
CA GLU A 150 5.59 -14.61 2.91
C GLU A 150 4.56 -15.74 2.90
N ASN A 151 5.00 -16.92 2.47
CA ASN A 151 4.21 -18.14 2.54
C ASN A 151 4.72 -18.98 3.71
N GLY A 152 3.95 -19.12 4.79
CA GLY A 152 4.46 -19.71 6.02
C GLY A 152 3.43 -19.91 7.13
N LYS A 153 3.80 -20.64 8.19
CA LYS A 153 2.93 -20.89 9.35
C LYS A 153 3.08 -19.79 10.41
N TYR A 154 1.93 -19.46 11.00
CA TYR A 154 1.66 -18.53 12.10
C TYR A 154 2.48 -18.86 13.39
N PRO A 155 3.05 -17.90 14.15
CA PRO A 155 3.38 -18.13 15.56
C PRO A 155 2.08 -18.12 16.37
N ARG A 156 1.52 -19.31 16.70
CA ARG A 156 0.24 -19.39 17.46
C ARG A 156 0.38 -18.56 18.74
N PRO A 157 -0.59 -17.71 19.11
CA PRO A 157 -0.63 -17.20 20.46
C PRO A 157 -0.95 -18.41 21.33
N LEU A 158 -0.01 -18.82 22.20
CA LEU A 158 -0.30 -19.86 23.19
C LEU A 158 -1.54 -19.41 23.97
N ALA A 159 -2.60 -20.22 23.88
CA ALA A 159 -3.62 -20.21 24.90
C ALA A 159 -2.91 -20.44 26.24
N SER A 160 -3.20 -19.56 27.19
CA SER A 160 -2.67 -19.51 28.56
C SER A 160 -2.26 -20.87 29.13
N SER A 161 -0.97 -21.17 29.17
CA SER A 161 -0.38 -22.07 30.18
C SER A 161 1.13 -21.85 30.25
N SER A 162 1.65 -21.82 31.48
CA SER A 162 3.06 -21.85 31.88
C SER A 162 3.96 -20.63 31.57
N ARG A 163 4.45 -20.05 32.65
CA ARG A 163 5.55 -19.08 32.73
C ARG A 163 6.81 -19.66 32.09
N THR A 164 7.17 -19.19 30.90
CA THR A 164 8.56 -19.17 30.43
C THR A 164 8.69 -18.05 29.40
N SER A 165 9.81 -17.35 29.47
CA SER A 165 10.17 -16.10 28.78
C SER A 165 9.72 -16.05 27.30
N PRO A 166 9.09 -14.97 26.82
CA PRO A 166 8.73 -14.84 25.40
C PRO A 166 10.00 -14.75 24.54
N GLN A 167 10.14 -15.70 23.61
CA GLN A 167 11.14 -15.64 22.54
C GLN A 167 10.87 -14.42 21.64
N LYS A 168 11.96 -13.73 21.26
CA LYS A 168 11.98 -12.70 20.20
C LYS A 168 11.29 -13.20 18.93
N LEU A 169 10.73 -12.26 18.15
CA LEU A 169 10.14 -12.45 16.82
C LEU A 169 10.89 -13.51 15.99
N PRO A 170 10.19 -14.28 15.13
CA PRO A 170 10.87 -15.03 14.09
C PRO A 170 11.65 -14.04 13.23
N SER A 171 12.98 -14.19 13.24
CA SER A 171 13.87 -13.52 12.31
C SER A 171 13.44 -13.86 10.88
N PHE A 172 13.55 -12.89 9.97
CA PHE A 172 13.43 -13.10 8.53
C PHE A 172 14.62 -13.95 8.04
N GLN A 173 14.69 -15.20 8.48
CA GLN A 173 15.72 -16.15 8.08
C GLN A 173 15.26 -16.90 6.83
N LYS A 174 16.13 -16.91 5.83
CA LYS A 174 16.06 -17.81 4.69
C LYS A 174 16.03 -19.24 5.23
N HIS A 175 14.89 -19.92 5.14
CA HIS A 175 14.83 -21.35 5.42
C HIS A 175 15.63 -22.04 4.30
N GLU A 176 16.87 -22.42 4.61
CA GLU A 176 17.69 -23.24 3.72
C GLU A 176 16.96 -24.57 3.46
N SER A 177 16.68 -24.80 2.17
CA SER A 177 16.55 -26.09 1.50
C SER A 177 15.93 -27.26 2.28
N ASP A 178 14.60 -27.28 2.39
CA ASP A 178 13.85 -28.55 2.35
C ASP A 178 13.52 -28.83 0.87
N ILE A 179 14.45 -29.44 0.15
CA ILE A 179 14.28 -29.87 -1.26
C ILE A 179 13.15 -30.92 -1.40
N ASP A 180 12.68 -31.50 -0.29
CA ASP A 180 11.66 -32.56 -0.28
C ASP A 180 10.20 -32.05 -0.17
N ASN A 181 9.95 -30.73 -0.12
CA ASN A 181 8.60 -30.17 0.11
C ASN A 181 8.11 -29.15 -0.94
N ALA A 182 8.64 -29.19 -2.17
CA ALA A 182 8.20 -28.32 -3.27
C ALA A 182 6.68 -28.45 -3.58
N THR A 183 6.08 -29.61 -3.29
CA THR A 183 4.64 -29.86 -3.49
C THR A 183 3.75 -29.22 -2.42
N ASN A 184 4.30 -28.85 -1.24
CA ASN A 184 3.54 -28.29 -0.11
C ASN A 184 3.60 -26.76 0.01
N TYR A 185 4.34 -26.06 -0.87
CA TYR A 185 4.35 -24.59 -0.88
C TYR A 185 3.03 -24.00 -1.41
N SER A 186 2.33 -24.72 -2.30
CA SER A 186 1.04 -24.29 -2.87
C SER A 186 -0.11 -24.25 -1.85
N SER A 187 0.04 -24.84 -0.65
CA SER A 187 -1.03 -24.96 0.34
C SER A 187 -0.87 -24.06 1.57
N LYS A 188 0.27 -23.35 1.71
CA LYS A 188 0.54 -22.52 2.88
C LYS A 188 -0.21 -21.18 2.80
N PRO A 189 -0.79 -20.69 3.91
CA PRO A 189 -1.42 -19.37 3.95
C PRO A 189 -0.40 -18.26 3.67
N THR A 190 -0.87 -17.17 3.07
CA THR A 190 -0.05 -16.00 2.73
C THR A 190 -0.13 -14.94 3.83
N ASN A 191 1.02 -14.46 4.27
CA ASN A 191 1.14 -13.33 5.16
C ASN A 191 1.41 -12.07 4.32
N VAL A 192 0.63 -11.02 4.57
CA VAL A 192 0.77 -9.73 3.88
C VAL A 192 1.13 -8.67 4.90
N THR A 193 2.33 -8.10 4.79
CA THR A 193 2.79 -7.06 5.69
C THR A 193 2.71 -5.70 5.02
N LEU A 194 2.09 -4.75 5.72
CA LEU A 194 1.96 -3.35 5.37
C LEU A 194 2.76 -2.52 6.37
N VAL A 195 3.32 -1.40 5.93
CA VAL A 195 3.90 -0.39 6.85
C VAL A 195 3.06 0.87 6.75
N MET A 196 2.34 1.17 7.83
CA MET A 196 1.42 2.30 7.91
C MET A 196 2.05 3.43 8.71
N ALA A 197 2.51 4.48 8.04
CA ALA A 197 3.00 5.68 8.73
C ALA A 197 1.84 6.37 9.46
N ALA A 198 2.05 6.75 10.72
CA ALA A 198 1.03 7.40 11.54
C ALA A 198 0.80 8.84 11.05
N ARG A 199 -0.38 9.09 10.50
CA ARG A 199 -0.83 10.43 10.07
C ARG A 199 -1.88 10.96 11.04
N THR A 200 -3.02 11.39 10.53
CA THR A 200 -4.22 11.75 11.28
C THR A 200 -5.27 10.63 11.17
N GLY A 201 -6.27 10.63 12.05
CA GLY A 201 -7.38 9.66 12.00
C GLY A 201 -6.95 8.21 12.30
N MET A 202 -7.42 7.28 11.48
CA MET A 202 -7.22 5.82 11.64
C MET A 202 -5.78 5.40 11.93
N THR A 203 -4.80 5.86 11.15
CA THR A 203 -3.39 5.41 11.29
C THR A 203 -2.75 5.87 12.60
N ARG A 204 -3.15 7.04 13.11
CA ARG A 204 -2.70 7.54 14.43
C ARG A 204 -3.31 6.74 15.57
N LYS A 205 -4.63 6.52 15.53
CA LYS A 205 -5.34 5.66 16.48
C LYS A 205 -4.75 4.25 16.52
N LEU A 206 -4.38 3.72 15.35
CA LEU A 206 -3.73 2.42 15.21
C LEU A 206 -2.36 2.38 15.90
N TYR A 207 -1.52 3.38 15.65
CA TYR A 207 -0.17 3.49 16.22
C TYR A 207 -0.20 3.67 17.74
N GLU A 208 -1.03 4.60 18.24
CA GLU A 208 -1.16 4.87 19.68
C GLU A 208 -1.67 3.64 20.45
N LYS A 209 -2.63 2.91 19.87
CA LYS A 209 -3.13 1.67 20.46
C LYS A 209 -2.07 0.58 20.54
N ALA A 210 -1.24 0.44 19.51
CA ALA A 210 -0.11 -0.48 19.53
C ALA A 210 0.93 -0.07 20.57
N LEU A 211 1.29 1.21 20.62
CA LEU A 211 2.22 1.76 21.60
C LEU A 211 1.75 1.58 23.05
N ALA A 212 0.44 1.66 23.30
CA ALA A 212 -0.15 1.44 24.62
C ALA A 212 -0.27 -0.05 25.01
N SER A 213 -0.01 -0.98 24.09
CA SER A 213 -0.11 -2.42 24.33
C SER A 213 1.23 -3.00 24.80
N PRO A 214 1.23 -4.13 25.55
CA PRO A 214 2.46 -4.84 25.89
C PRO A 214 3.30 -5.14 24.65
N ASP A 215 4.62 -5.01 24.76
CA ASP A 215 5.57 -5.23 23.66
C ASP A 215 5.28 -4.37 22.41
N ASN A 216 4.62 -3.22 22.60
CA ASN A 216 4.19 -2.33 21.52
C ASN A 216 3.34 -3.03 20.44
N THR A 217 2.68 -4.14 20.79
CA THR A 217 2.05 -5.05 19.83
C THR A 217 0.65 -5.46 20.28
N PHE A 218 -0.29 -5.56 19.35
CA PHE A 218 -1.61 -6.15 19.61
C PHE A 218 -2.16 -6.95 18.43
N PHE A 219 -3.15 -7.79 18.73
CA PHE A 219 -3.86 -8.60 17.74
C PHE A 219 -5.29 -8.12 17.56
N THR A 220 -5.76 -8.11 16.32
CA THR A 220 -7.13 -7.74 15.95
C THR A 220 -7.61 -8.56 14.75
N THR A 221 -8.88 -8.37 14.39
CA THR A 221 -9.41 -8.81 13.10
C THR A 221 -9.34 -7.66 12.11
N GLY A 222 -9.23 -8.02 10.83
CA GLY A 222 -9.20 -7.07 9.73
C GLY A 222 -9.35 -7.80 8.41
N PHE A 223 -9.56 -7.03 7.35
CA PHE A 223 -9.76 -7.57 6.00
C PHE A 223 -8.88 -6.83 5.00
N ILE A 224 -8.47 -7.54 3.96
CA ILE A 224 -7.76 -7.01 2.81
C ILE A 224 -8.65 -7.14 1.57
N GLU A 225 -8.82 -6.07 0.82
CA GLU A 225 -9.37 -6.11 -0.54
C GLU A 225 -8.22 -5.88 -1.54
N GLY A 226 -8.09 -6.78 -2.51
CA GLY A 226 -7.00 -6.78 -3.50
C GLY A 226 -6.53 -8.21 -3.79
N PRO A 227 -5.25 -8.40 -4.18
CA PRO A 227 -4.26 -7.37 -4.50
C PRO A 227 -4.62 -6.62 -5.80
N TYR A 228 -4.41 -5.31 -5.80
CA TYR A 228 -4.50 -4.46 -6.98
C TYR A 228 -3.09 -4.21 -7.52
N ARG A 229 -2.82 -4.69 -8.72
CA ARG A 229 -1.50 -4.59 -9.34
C ARG A 229 -1.26 -3.17 -9.83
N SER A 230 -0.04 -2.66 -9.63
CA SER A 230 0.46 -1.61 -10.53
C SER A 230 0.94 -2.28 -11.81
N HIS A 231 0.53 -1.77 -12.98
CA HIS A 231 0.96 -2.32 -14.27
C HIS A 231 2.44 -2.09 -14.54
N SER A 232 3.02 -1.04 -13.94
CA SER A 232 4.39 -0.62 -14.19
C SER A 232 5.44 -1.54 -13.56
N SER A 233 5.09 -2.24 -12.48
CA SER A 233 6.03 -3.09 -11.72
C SER A 233 6.43 -4.38 -12.44
N THR A 234 5.68 -4.80 -13.46
CA THR A 234 5.91 -6.08 -14.16
C THR A 234 7.04 -6.00 -15.20
N PHE A 235 7.50 -4.80 -15.56
CA PHE A 235 8.44 -4.61 -16.68
C PHE A 235 9.90 -4.39 -16.27
N PHE A 236 10.21 -4.16 -15.00
CA PHE A 236 11.57 -3.79 -14.57
C PHE A 236 12.63 -4.84 -14.94
N GLY A 237 12.28 -6.13 -14.95
CA GLY A 237 13.18 -7.20 -15.36
C GLY A 237 13.69 -7.11 -16.81
N SER A 238 13.01 -6.35 -17.68
CA SER A 238 13.42 -6.16 -19.08
C SER A 238 14.47 -5.07 -19.27
N TYR A 239 14.66 -4.20 -18.27
CA TYR A 239 15.66 -3.13 -18.30
C TYR A 239 16.98 -3.64 -17.78
N GLY A 240 18.09 -3.17 -18.34
CA GLY A 240 19.42 -3.50 -17.84
C GLY A 240 19.75 -2.75 -16.54
N THR A 241 19.21 -1.54 -16.38
CA THR A 241 19.36 -0.69 -15.18
C THR A 241 18.01 -0.25 -14.64
N VAL A 242 17.84 -0.35 -13.32
CA VAL A 242 16.61 0.05 -12.62
C VAL A 242 16.98 1.01 -11.50
N VAL A 243 16.35 2.18 -11.45
CA VAL A 243 16.57 3.23 -10.45
C VAL A 243 15.26 3.50 -9.71
N LEU A 244 15.22 3.19 -8.42
CA LEU A 244 14.02 3.21 -7.58
C LEU A 244 14.13 4.32 -6.53
N PHE A 245 13.41 5.42 -6.73
CA PHE A 245 13.33 6.54 -5.80
C PHE A 245 12.17 6.38 -4.82
N SER A 246 12.49 6.32 -3.53
CA SER A 246 11.52 6.17 -2.45
C SER A 246 11.57 7.36 -1.51
N GLY A 247 10.41 7.93 -1.17
CA GLY A 247 10.27 8.97 -0.17
C GLY A 247 9.43 8.49 1.02
N GLY A 248 10.01 8.52 2.24
CA GLY A 248 9.30 8.10 3.45
C GLY A 248 8.73 6.68 3.33
N ALA A 249 7.41 6.53 3.45
CA ALA A 249 6.73 5.23 3.38
C ALA A 249 6.68 4.63 1.96
N GLY A 250 7.00 5.40 0.91
CA GLY A 250 7.05 4.93 -0.48
C GLY A 250 8.08 3.82 -0.72
N ILE A 251 9.02 3.60 0.22
CA ILE A 251 9.96 2.47 0.18
C ILE A 251 9.25 1.12 0.13
N THR A 252 8.09 1.01 0.76
CA THR A 252 7.29 -0.22 0.82
C THR A 252 6.96 -0.76 -0.56
N HIS A 253 6.66 0.11 -1.52
CA HIS A 253 6.37 -0.27 -2.90
C HIS A 253 7.56 -0.95 -3.59
N HIS A 254 8.78 -0.47 -3.31
CA HIS A 254 10.00 -0.95 -3.96
C HIS A 254 10.63 -2.18 -3.28
N MET A 255 10.28 -2.51 -2.03
CA MET A 255 10.89 -3.64 -1.30
C MET A 255 10.70 -4.99 -2.02
N MET A 256 9.45 -5.32 -2.34
CA MET A 256 9.11 -6.54 -3.07
C MET A 256 9.71 -6.58 -4.49
N GLN A 257 9.85 -5.41 -5.12
CA GLN A 257 10.43 -5.32 -6.47
C GLN A 257 11.94 -5.60 -6.45
N VAL A 258 12.67 -5.04 -5.49
CA VAL A 258 14.10 -5.33 -5.31
C VAL A 258 14.31 -6.82 -5.03
N ARG A 259 13.47 -7.41 -4.18
CA ARG A 259 13.50 -8.86 -3.90
C ARG A 259 13.30 -9.66 -5.19
N GLU A 260 12.22 -9.42 -5.93
CA GLU A 260 11.90 -10.16 -7.16
C GLU A 260 12.98 -10.00 -8.23
N LEU A 261 13.54 -8.80 -8.40
CA LEU A 261 14.63 -8.56 -9.35
C LEU A 261 15.89 -9.35 -8.98
N LEU A 262 16.26 -9.41 -7.70
CA LEU A 262 17.43 -10.18 -7.25
C LEU A 262 17.20 -11.70 -7.38
N GLU A 263 16.05 -12.20 -6.94
CA GLU A 263 15.68 -13.62 -7.07
C GLU A 263 15.63 -14.05 -8.55
N SER A 264 15.02 -13.23 -9.41
CA SER A 264 14.92 -13.50 -10.85
C SER A 264 16.27 -13.37 -11.57
N ALA A 265 17.14 -12.47 -11.12
CA ALA A 265 18.49 -12.36 -11.64
C ALA A 265 19.34 -13.58 -11.27
N ASP A 266 19.17 -14.10 -10.05
CA ASP A 266 19.83 -15.35 -9.63
C ASP A 266 19.37 -16.53 -10.49
N ALA A 267 18.06 -16.65 -10.71
CA ALA A 267 17.45 -17.63 -11.60
C ALA A 267 17.80 -17.44 -13.10
N GLY A 268 18.40 -16.32 -13.48
CA GLY A 268 18.79 -16.04 -14.86
C GLY A 268 17.62 -15.70 -15.79
N THR A 269 16.48 -15.27 -15.27
CA THR A 269 15.25 -15.05 -16.04
C THR A 269 15.03 -13.59 -16.46
N ILE A 270 15.90 -12.66 -16.05
CA ILE A 270 15.77 -11.23 -16.35
C ILE A 270 17.04 -10.62 -16.94
N ALA A 271 16.88 -9.47 -17.61
CA ALA A 271 17.96 -8.68 -18.21
C ALA A 271 18.64 -7.73 -17.21
N THR A 272 17.98 -7.37 -16.09
CA THR A 272 18.51 -6.41 -15.13
C THR A 272 19.86 -6.84 -14.56
N ARG A 273 20.82 -5.90 -14.56
CA ARG A 273 22.17 -6.08 -14.01
C ARG A 273 22.53 -5.04 -12.96
N ARG A 274 21.84 -3.90 -12.94
CA ARG A 274 22.07 -2.82 -11.96
C ARG A 274 20.74 -2.37 -11.35
N ILE A 275 20.69 -2.31 -10.03
CA ILE A 275 19.56 -1.84 -9.24
C ILE A 275 20.06 -0.75 -8.29
N HIS A 276 19.56 0.47 -8.48
CA HIS A 276 19.82 1.59 -7.59
C HIS A 276 18.58 1.83 -6.73
N LEU A 277 18.67 1.55 -5.44
CA LEU A 277 17.61 1.84 -4.48
C LEU A 277 17.94 3.12 -3.73
N ILE A 278 17.19 4.19 -3.99
CA ILE A 278 17.39 5.49 -3.37
C ILE A 278 16.23 5.75 -2.41
N TRP A 279 16.54 5.95 -1.14
CA TRP A 279 15.52 6.19 -0.13
C TRP A 279 15.81 7.47 0.64
N SER A 280 14.89 8.42 0.56
CA SER A 280 14.93 9.65 1.34
C SER A 280 13.99 9.59 2.54
N VAL A 281 14.56 9.80 3.72
CA VAL A 281 13.86 9.83 5.02
C VAL A 281 14.15 11.13 5.76
N ARG A 282 13.32 11.42 6.76
CA ARG A 282 13.54 12.55 7.67
C ARG A 282 14.55 12.19 8.75
N THR A 283 14.36 11.03 9.39
CA THR A 283 15.18 10.59 10.53
C THR A 283 15.65 9.14 10.35
N THR A 284 16.69 8.74 11.09
CA THR A 284 17.24 7.38 11.12
C THR A 284 16.31 6.35 11.73
N GLU A 285 15.39 6.78 12.62
CA GLU A 285 14.37 5.90 13.22
C GLU A 285 13.51 5.22 12.15
N GLN A 286 13.26 5.91 11.02
CA GLN A 286 12.46 5.37 9.92
C GLN A 286 13.12 4.18 9.24
N LEU A 287 14.43 3.96 9.39
CA LEU A 287 15.12 2.79 8.84
C LEU A 287 14.58 1.48 9.43
N THR A 288 14.04 1.52 10.66
CA THR A 288 13.41 0.36 11.31
C THR A 288 12.13 -0.12 10.61
N TRP A 289 11.52 0.72 9.77
CA TRP A 289 10.29 0.40 9.04
C TRP A 289 10.45 -0.82 8.15
N VAL A 290 11.62 -0.97 7.54
CA VAL A 290 11.93 -2.02 6.57
C VAL A 290 13.16 -2.85 6.94
N SER A 291 13.73 -2.67 8.14
CA SER A 291 15.00 -3.31 8.53
C SER A 291 14.96 -4.83 8.33
N GLY A 292 13.90 -5.51 8.79
CA GLY A 292 13.75 -6.96 8.61
C GLY A 292 13.66 -7.41 7.14
N PHE A 293 13.02 -6.61 6.28
CA PHE A 293 12.96 -6.90 4.84
C PHE A 293 14.32 -6.67 4.18
N MET A 294 15.02 -5.61 4.60
CA MET A 294 16.35 -5.29 4.10
C MET A 294 17.37 -6.35 4.54
N ASP A 295 17.29 -6.85 5.77
CA ASP A 295 18.15 -7.94 6.26
C ASP A 295 18.00 -9.19 5.39
N TYR A 296 16.78 -9.50 4.95
CA TYR A 296 16.53 -10.57 3.98
C TYR A 296 17.16 -10.27 2.61
N ILE A 297 16.90 -9.08 2.05
CA ILE A 297 17.45 -8.65 0.76
C ILE A 297 18.99 -8.69 0.75
N LEU A 298 19.62 -8.32 1.87
CA LEU A 298 21.08 -8.31 2.02
C LEU A 298 21.70 -9.71 2.04
N GLN A 299 20.91 -10.75 2.33
CA GLN A 299 21.28 -12.16 2.28
C GLN A 299 21.04 -12.82 0.90
N LEU A 300 20.38 -12.12 -0.03
CA LEU A 300 20.13 -12.68 -1.36
C LEU A 300 21.43 -12.79 -2.19
N PRO A 301 21.53 -13.81 -3.05
CA PRO A 301 22.63 -13.94 -3.99
C PRO A 301 22.67 -12.76 -4.97
N LYS A 302 23.83 -12.49 -5.57
CA LYS A 302 24.10 -11.38 -6.52
C LYS A 302 23.84 -9.97 -6.00
N ARG A 303 23.31 -9.79 -4.78
CA ARG A 303 23.02 -8.47 -4.21
C ARG A 303 24.24 -7.55 -4.17
N ARG A 304 25.45 -8.08 -3.93
CA ARG A 304 26.70 -7.29 -3.86
C ARG A 304 27.07 -6.66 -5.20
N GLU A 305 26.73 -7.36 -6.28
CA GLU A 305 27.07 -6.97 -7.65
C GLU A 305 26.00 -6.07 -8.26
N MET A 306 24.72 -6.32 -7.92
CA MET A 306 23.59 -5.67 -8.58
C MET A 306 22.98 -4.52 -7.78
N LEU A 307 22.92 -4.61 -6.44
CA LEU A 307 22.16 -3.67 -5.61
C LEU A 307 23.06 -2.61 -4.97
N VAL A 308 22.81 -1.35 -5.32
CA VAL A 308 23.38 -0.18 -4.67
C VAL A 308 22.28 0.57 -3.95
N THR A 309 22.36 0.68 -2.62
CA THR A 309 21.38 1.41 -1.81
C THR A 309 21.96 2.73 -1.33
N LYS A 310 21.25 3.83 -1.56
CA LYS A 310 21.61 5.17 -1.11
C LYS A 310 20.52 5.74 -0.21
N LEU A 311 20.88 6.04 1.03
CA LEU A 311 20.00 6.61 2.04
C LEU A 311 20.28 8.11 2.18
N PHE A 312 19.24 8.94 2.07
CA PHE A 312 19.32 10.39 2.25
C PHE A 312 18.53 10.80 3.48
N ILE A 313 19.22 11.33 4.49
CA ILE A 313 18.63 11.68 5.79
C ILE A 313 18.56 13.20 5.88
N SER A 314 17.36 13.74 5.71
CA SER A 314 17.16 15.20 5.59
C SER A 314 17.22 15.97 6.91
N LYS A 315 16.98 15.31 8.05
CA LYS A 315 17.04 15.90 9.40
C LYS A 315 17.65 14.91 10.40
N PRO A 316 18.96 14.63 10.33
CA PRO A 316 19.60 13.74 11.29
C PRO A 316 19.55 14.34 12.69
N ARG A 317 19.32 13.49 13.71
CA ARG A 317 19.41 13.94 15.13
C ARG A 317 20.86 14.09 15.58
N SER A 318 21.77 13.31 15.00
CA SER A 318 23.20 13.35 15.26
C SER A 318 23.97 12.92 14.02
N HIS A 319 25.07 13.62 13.70
CA HIS A 319 25.98 13.19 12.63
C HIS A 319 26.60 11.80 12.90
N LYS A 320 26.66 11.37 14.18
CA LYS A 320 27.19 10.04 14.53
C LYS A 320 26.31 8.89 14.03
N ASP A 321 25.04 9.14 13.76
CA ASP A 321 24.09 8.14 13.27
C ASP A 321 24.25 7.88 11.76
N ILE A 322 25.04 8.70 11.06
CA ILE A 322 25.31 8.60 9.63
C ILE A 322 26.63 7.85 9.46
N ARG A 323 26.58 6.53 9.55
CA ARG A 323 27.71 5.66 9.21
C ARG A 323 27.25 4.62 8.21
N SER A 324 27.84 4.65 7.01
CA SER A 324 27.62 3.63 6.00
C SER A 324 28.15 2.29 6.50
N PRO A 325 27.29 1.31 6.83
CA PRO A 325 27.74 0.05 7.42
C PRO A 325 28.41 -0.87 6.38
N SER A 326 28.26 -0.57 5.09
CA SER A 326 28.90 -1.31 3.99
C SER A 326 29.08 -0.42 2.75
N GLY A 327 29.97 -0.80 1.83
CA GLY A 327 30.15 -0.10 0.56
C GLY A 327 28.90 -0.11 -0.35
N THR A 328 27.96 -1.04 -0.12
CA THR A 328 26.70 -1.15 -0.86
C THR A 328 25.54 -0.36 -0.25
N LEU A 329 25.67 0.10 1.01
CA LEU A 329 24.68 0.93 1.70
C LEU A 329 25.33 2.26 2.07
N LEU A 330 25.12 3.26 1.23
CA LEU A 330 25.70 4.59 1.39
C LEU A 330 24.71 5.50 2.08
N MET A 331 25.11 6.12 3.19
CA MET A 331 24.29 7.10 3.90
C MET A 331 24.81 8.51 3.65
N PHE A 332 23.90 9.41 3.29
CA PHE A 332 24.17 10.81 3.00
C PHE A 332 23.28 11.70 3.86
N GLU A 333 23.87 12.81 4.33
CA GLU A 333 23.14 13.87 4.99
C GLU A 333 22.49 14.82 3.97
N GLY A 334 21.28 15.28 4.29
CA GLY A 334 20.56 16.26 3.49
C GLY A 334 19.50 15.64 2.58
N ARG A 335 18.96 16.48 1.69
CA ARG A 335 17.95 16.06 0.73
C ARG A 335 18.62 15.34 -0.45
N CYS A 336 17.95 14.31 -0.95
CA CYS A 336 18.34 13.70 -2.21
C CYS A 336 18.26 14.75 -3.33
N ARG A 337 19.26 14.77 -4.22
CA ARG A 337 19.23 15.56 -5.46
C ARG A 337 19.06 14.60 -6.63
N PRO A 338 17.83 14.37 -7.14
CA PRO A 338 17.59 13.38 -8.18
C PRO A 338 18.44 13.56 -9.43
N ASP A 339 18.70 14.81 -9.85
CA ASP A 339 19.57 15.12 -10.99
C ASP A 339 20.94 14.42 -10.88
N VAL A 340 21.63 14.59 -9.75
CA VAL A 340 22.99 14.04 -9.55
C VAL A 340 22.97 12.52 -9.47
N ILE A 341 21.93 11.96 -8.84
CA ILE A 341 21.78 10.51 -8.72
C ILE A 341 21.53 9.87 -10.07
N ILE A 342 20.71 10.51 -10.91
CA ILE A 342 20.45 10.01 -12.25
C ILE A 342 21.72 10.14 -13.10
N ASP A 343 22.47 11.25 -13.03
CA ASP A 343 23.74 11.36 -13.76
C ASP A 343 24.72 10.24 -13.40
N GLU A 344 24.89 9.97 -12.11
CA GLU A 344 25.76 8.88 -11.64
C GLU A 344 25.25 7.49 -12.07
N ALA A 345 23.93 7.27 -12.03
CA ALA A 345 23.32 6.02 -12.48
C ALA A 345 23.46 5.84 -14.00
N MET A 346 23.35 6.93 -14.76
CA MET A 346 23.50 6.95 -16.21
C MET A 346 24.95 6.79 -16.66
N GLU A 347 25.94 7.25 -15.90
CA GLU A 347 27.36 7.03 -16.24
C GLU A 347 27.70 5.53 -16.27
N LYS A 348 27.15 4.77 -15.30
CA LYS A 348 27.46 3.34 -15.13
C LYS A 348 26.32 2.43 -15.58
N HIS A 349 25.40 2.93 -16.41
CA HIS A 349 24.22 2.18 -16.84
C HIS A 349 24.61 0.94 -17.66
N VAL A 350 23.67 0.00 -17.70
CA VAL A 350 23.66 -1.17 -18.57
C VAL A 350 22.32 -1.17 -19.29
N GLY A 351 22.33 -1.15 -20.63
CA GLY A 351 21.12 -1.21 -21.45
C GLY A 351 20.14 -0.06 -21.23
N ALA A 352 18.85 -0.28 -21.47
CA ALA A 352 17.82 0.71 -21.12
C ALA A 352 17.68 0.87 -19.60
N THR A 353 17.31 2.08 -19.17
CA THR A 353 17.14 2.44 -17.77
C THR A 353 15.68 2.71 -17.45
N ALA A 354 15.12 2.02 -16.44
CA ALA A 354 13.83 2.38 -15.85
C ALA A 354 14.05 3.21 -14.58
N VAL A 355 13.35 4.33 -14.46
CA VAL A 355 13.32 5.16 -13.25
C VAL A 355 11.91 5.13 -12.67
N SER A 356 11.79 4.60 -11.46
CA SER A 356 10.53 4.57 -10.69
C SER A 356 10.59 5.54 -9.52
N VAL A 357 9.50 6.23 -9.22
CA VAL A 357 9.39 7.05 -8.01
C VAL A 357 8.10 6.78 -7.24
N CYS A 358 8.23 6.65 -5.91
CA CYS A 358 7.13 6.56 -4.97
C CYS A 358 7.43 7.41 -3.73
N GLY A 359 6.70 8.50 -3.52
CA GLY A 359 6.95 9.42 -2.42
C GLY A 359 6.07 10.68 -2.45
N PRO A 360 6.39 11.70 -1.63
CA PRO A 360 5.67 12.98 -1.65
C PRO A 360 5.68 13.64 -3.04
N GLY A 361 4.60 14.31 -3.42
CA GLY A 361 4.44 14.91 -4.76
C GLY A 361 5.62 15.78 -5.20
N ALA A 362 6.09 16.69 -4.34
CA ALA A 362 7.26 17.52 -4.66
C ALA A 362 8.53 16.70 -4.96
N PHE A 363 8.74 15.59 -4.26
CA PHE A 363 9.89 14.71 -4.52
C PHE A 363 9.71 13.94 -5.85
N ALA A 364 8.49 13.48 -6.14
CA ALA A 364 8.17 12.87 -7.43
C ALA A 364 8.35 13.85 -8.60
N ASP A 365 7.95 15.11 -8.41
CA ASP A 365 8.12 16.18 -9.39
C ASP A 365 9.61 16.48 -9.67
N GLU A 366 10.45 16.52 -8.63
CA GLU A 366 11.90 16.67 -8.78
C GLU A 366 12.54 15.51 -9.56
N VAL A 367 12.14 14.25 -9.26
CA VAL A 367 12.62 13.08 -10.01
C VAL A 367 12.14 13.14 -11.46
N ARG A 368 10.86 13.46 -11.71
CA ARG A 368 10.29 13.57 -13.05
C ARG A 368 11.00 14.65 -13.87
N ALA A 369 11.26 15.81 -13.26
CA ALA A 369 12.00 16.90 -13.90
C ALA A 369 13.43 16.48 -14.24
N ALA A 370 14.11 15.75 -13.35
CA ALA A 370 15.45 15.24 -13.59
C ALA A 370 15.48 14.19 -14.72
N VAL A 371 14.53 13.25 -14.75
CA VAL A 371 14.45 12.27 -15.86
C VAL A 371 14.18 12.97 -17.18
N ARG A 372 13.23 13.91 -17.21
CA ARG A 372 12.84 14.63 -18.44
C ARG A 372 14.02 15.34 -19.11
N LYS A 373 14.97 15.90 -18.35
CA LYS A 373 16.18 16.55 -18.91
C LYS A 373 17.08 15.60 -19.71
N ARG A 374 16.96 14.29 -19.48
CA ARG A 374 17.85 13.26 -20.02
C ARG A 374 17.17 12.41 -21.10
N VAL A 375 15.86 12.55 -21.28
CA VAL A 375 15.13 11.92 -22.39
C VAL A 375 15.66 12.46 -23.71
N GLY A 376 16.12 11.57 -24.59
CA GLY A 376 16.64 11.92 -25.92
C GLY A 376 18.12 12.36 -25.95
N SER A 377 18.77 12.50 -24.79
CA SER A 377 20.17 12.96 -24.70
C SER A 377 21.19 11.83 -24.52
N GLY A 378 20.77 10.57 -24.67
CA GLY A 378 21.60 9.41 -24.38
C GLY A 378 20.83 8.07 -24.39
N PRO A 379 21.18 7.12 -23.51
CA PRO A 379 20.51 5.83 -23.42
C PRO A 379 19.02 5.98 -23.09
N VAL A 380 18.21 5.02 -23.54
CA VAL A 380 16.75 5.01 -23.30
C VAL A 380 16.49 5.07 -21.79
N ILE A 381 15.68 6.05 -21.39
CA ILE A 381 15.26 6.26 -20.01
C ILE A 381 13.74 6.35 -19.95
N ASP A 382 13.13 5.40 -19.27
CA ASP A 382 11.68 5.35 -19.07
C ASP A 382 11.35 5.76 -17.64
N PHE A 383 10.28 6.55 -17.50
CA PHE A 383 9.83 7.06 -16.20
C PHE A 383 8.52 6.42 -15.79
N VAL A 384 8.49 5.92 -14.56
CA VAL A 384 7.33 5.33 -13.91
C VAL A 384 7.07 6.10 -12.62
N GLU A 385 5.85 6.57 -12.46
CA GLU A 385 5.44 7.22 -11.23
C GLU A 385 4.34 6.43 -10.53
N GLU A 386 4.62 6.08 -9.28
CA GLU A 386 3.72 5.36 -8.40
C GLU A 386 3.22 6.37 -7.36
N ALA A 387 2.24 7.16 -7.78
CA ALA A 387 1.63 8.19 -6.97
C ALA A 387 0.46 7.61 -6.17
N PHE A 388 0.73 7.32 -4.91
CA PHE A 388 -0.28 6.99 -3.92
C PHE A 388 -0.60 8.25 -3.10
N THR A 389 -1.52 9.08 -3.61
CA THR A 389 -1.82 10.42 -3.05
C THR A 389 -2.83 10.41 -1.90
N TRP A 390 -2.92 9.31 -1.14
CA TRP A 390 -3.93 9.15 -0.09
C TRP A 390 -3.54 9.71 1.27
#